data_AF-A0A401HPQ6-F1
#
_entry.id   AF-A0A401HPQ6-F1
#
_cell.length_a   1.000
_cell.length_b   1.000
_cell.length_c   1.000
_cell.angle_alpha   90.00
_cell.angle_beta   90.00
_cell.angle_gamma   90.00
#
_symmetry.space_group_name_H-M   'P 1'
#
loop_
_entity.id
_entity.type
_entity.pdbx_description
1 polymer ?
#
loop_
_entity_poly.entity_id
_entity_poly.type
_entity_poly.pdbx_seq_one_letter_code
_entity_poly.pdbx_strand_id
1 'polypeptide(L)'
;MYIVSIGVDISSTDVDVDLTITEKISRELPLILPKGVKSAISNITGDDIVITSFTPEELIEGVNRSVVNLLRKHAKGFKDLNGISDNPEGAKEGISYAVAKAGSPYGDSIVVSFDTYGGENIVNEMALFVEDIGIKYGYDVGISVSENPKKIPGVGYTGKETDDPVVVITFEDLQDLPKLAGLIFGGLLSFENLYLVRSGSPVEILPPGVICTMSAFLNGNVIDLYPGIVKRVKRIL
;
A
#
# COMPACT_ATOMS: atom_id res chain seq x y z
N MET A 1 4.73 -14.18 -12.08
CA MET A 1 4.15 -13.90 -10.76
C MET A 1 4.34 -12.44 -10.45
N TYR A 2 3.37 -11.83 -9.78
CA TYR A 2 3.33 -10.41 -9.47
C TYR A 2 2.94 -10.20 -8.00
N ILE A 3 3.42 -9.11 -7.45
CA ILE A 3 2.88 -8.50 -6.23
C ILE A 3 1.91 -7.42 -6.65
N VAL A 4 0.71 -7.49 -6.10
CA VAL A 4 -0.38 -6.56 -6.38
C VAL A 4 -0.89 -6.00 -5.06
N SER A 5 -0.88 -4.68 -4.92
CA SER A 5 -1.36 -4.00 -3.72
C SER A 5 -2.50 -3.06 -4.06
N ILE A 6 -3.59 -3.16 -3.30
CA ILE A 6 -4.77 -2.31 -3.41
C ILE A 6 -4.95 -1.59 -2.07
N GLY A 7 -4.84 -0.27 -2.09
CA GLY A 7 -5.16 0.64 -0.98
C GLY A 7 -6.55 1.24 -1.15
N VAL A 8 -7.24 1.51 -0.04
CA VAL A 8 -8.52 2.21 -0.02
C VAL A 8 -8.82 2.76 1.36
N ASP A 9 -9.47 3.92 1.40
CA ASP A 9 -10.14 4.45 2.58
C ASP A 9 -11.36 3.58 2.92
N ILE A 10 -11.33 2.96 4.09
CA ILE A 10 -12.42 2.12 4.60
C ILE A 10 -13.24 2.77 5.71
N SER A 11 -12.80 3.90 6.27
CA SER A 11 -13.44 4.52 7.43
C SER A 11 -14.38 5.64 7.00
N SER A 12 -15.03 6.25 7.98
CA SER A 12 -15.84 7.46 7.79
C SER A 12 -15.15 8.70 8.37
N THR A 13 -13.92 8.54 8.84
CA THR A 13 -13.16 9.51 9.62
C THR A 13 -11.67 9.31 9.37
N ASP A 14 -11.01 10.35 8.87
CA ASP A 14 -9.60 10.42 8.45
C ASP A 14 -8.54 10.19 9.57
N VAL A 15 -8.93 9.67 10.73
CA VAL A 15 -8.07 9.62 11.94
C VAL A 15 -8.17 8.33 12.76
N ASP A 16 -9.25 7.55 12.61
CA ASP A 16 -9.55 6.40 13.46
C ASP A 16 -9.55 5.09 12.68
N VAL A 17 -8.76 4.13 13.16
CA VAL A 17 -8.71 2.76 12.64
C VAL A 17 -9.90 1.95 13.18
N ASP A 18 -10.80 1.50 12.30
CA ASP A 18 -11.82 0.51 12.68
C ASP A 18 -11.26 -0.91 12.65
N LEU A 19 -10.81 -1.38 13.82
CA LEU A 19 -10.32 -2.74 14.01
C LEU A 19 -11.36 -3.81 13.65
N THR A 20 -12.66 -3.51 13.78
CA THR A 20 -13.73 -4.45 13.42
C THR A 20 -13.77 -4.72 11.93
N ILE A 21 -13.50 -3.71 11.10
CA ILE A 21 -13.43 -3.86 9.64
C ILE A 21 -12.19 -4.70 9.28
N THR A 22 -11.06 -4.36 9.88
CA THR A 22 -9.79 -5.08 9.70
C THR A 22 -9.93 -6.57 10.02
N GLU A 23 -10.54 -6.93 11.15
CA GLU A 23 -10.78 -8.31 11.55
C GLU A 23 -11.69 -9.07 10.56
N LYS A 24 -12.76 -8.42 10.07
CA LYS A 24 -13.68 -9.01 9.10
C LYS A 24 -12.98 -9.28 7.77
N ILE A 25 -12.24 -8.30 7.25
CA ILE A 25 -11.46 -8.44 6.01
C ILE A 25 -10.45 -9.56 6.16
N SER A 26 -9.67 -9.57 7.24
CA SER A 26 -8.65 -10.61 7.48
C SER A 26 -9.23 -12.02 7.52
N ARG A 27 -10.45 -12.19 8.03
CA ARG A 27 -11.14 -13.50 8.09
C ARG A 27 -11.69 -13.94 6.74
N GLU A 28 -12.21 -13.01 5.94
CA GLU A 28 -12.89 -13.32 4.68
C GLU A 28 -11.94 -13.38 3.47
N LEU A 29 -10.84 -12.62 3.49
CA LEU A 29 -9.85 -12.57 2.42
C LEU A 29 -9.35 -13.95 1.95
N PRO A 30 -8.93 -14.89 2.82
CA PRO A 30 -8.50 -16.22 2.35
C PRO A 30 -9.63 -17.06 1.74
N LEU A 31 -10.90 -16.73 1.96
CA LEU A 31 -12.06 -17.50 1.47
C LEU A 31 -12.45 -17.14 0.04
N ILE A 32 -12.05 -15.96 -0.44
CA ILE A 32 -12.46 -15.42 -1.76
C ILE A 32 -11.36 -15.55 -2.82
N LEU A 33 -10.19 -16.05 -2.44
CA LEU A 33 -9.02 -16.09 -3.30
C LEU A 33 -8.84 -17.46 -3.97
N PRO A 34 -8.37 -17.48 -5.23
CA PRO A 34 -8.01 -18.73 -5.90
C PRO A 34 -6.91 -19.49 -5.15
N LYS A 35 -6.88 -20.81 -5.32
CA LYS A 35 -5.81 -21.65 -4.77
C LYS A 35 -4.45 -21.21 -5.31
N GLY A 36 -3.48 -21.04 -4.41
CA GLY A 36 -2.12 -20.64 -4.75
C GLY A 36 -1.85 -19.14 -4.71
N VAL A 37 -2.89 -18.31 -4.61
CA VAL A 37 -2.75 -16.88 -4.32
C VAL A 37 -2.54 -16.70 -2.83
N LYS A 38 -1.55 -15.88 -2.46
CA LYS A 38 -1.32 -15.48 -1.07
C LYS A 38 -1.68 -14.02 -0.94
N SER A 39 -2.45 -13.66 0.08
CA SER A 39 -2.86 -12.28 0.28
C SER A 39 -3.06 -12.00 1.76
N ALA A 40 -2.77 -10.76 2.15
CA ALA A 40 -2.94 -10.29 3.51
C ALA A 40 -3.14 -8.76 3.52
N ILE A 41 -3.70 -8.25 4.61
CA ILE A 41 -3.61 -6.82 4.92
C ILE A 41 -2.14 -6.52 5.23
N SER A 42 -1.47 -5.79 4.35
CA SER A 42 -0.04 -5.47 4.49
C SER A 42 0.18 -4.21 5.31
N ASN A 43 -0.71 -3.23 5.19
CA ASN A 43 -0.58 -1.94 5.84
C ASN A 43 -1.96 -1.46 6.31
N ILE A 44 -1.95 -0.73 7.42
CA ILE A 44 -3.07 0.08 7.90
C ILE A 44 -2.46 1.44 8.25
N THR A 45 -2.69 2.44 7.40
CA THR A 45 -2.06 3.77 7.47
C THR A 45 -3.17 4.79 7.64
N GLY A 46 -3.28 5.40 8.81
CA GLY A 46 -4.48 6.16 9.13
C GLY A 46 -5.73 5.30 9.05
N ASP A 47 -6.73 5.71 8.28
CA ASP A 47 -7.90 4.91 7.97
C ASP A 47 -7.79 4.05 6.69
N ASP A 48 -6.68 4.16 5.97
CA ASP A 48 -6.43 3.34 4.78
C ASP A 48 -6.04 1.91 5.13
N ILE A 49 -6.60 0.96 4.38
CA ILE A 49 -6.16 -0.44 4.36
C ILE A 49 -5.53 -0.77 3.03
N VAL A 50 -4.34 -1.38 3.08
CA VAL A 50 -3.70 -1.99 1.92
C VAL A 50 -3.76 -3.50 1.99
N ILE A 51 -4.34 -4.12 0.97
CA ILE A 51 -4.30 -5.57 0.75
C ILE A 51 -3.25 -5.87 -0.32
N THR A 52 -2.25 -6.67 0.04
CA THR A 52 -1.18 -7.11 -0.86
C THR A 52 -1.33 -8.59 -1.19
N SER A 53 -1.20 -8.92 -2.47
CA SER A 53 -1.38 -10.26 -3.01
C SER A 53 -0.20 -10.69 -3.87
N PHE A 54 0.30 -11.91 -3.66
CA PHE A 54 1.21 -12.60 -4.56
C PHE A 54 0.42 -13.52 -5.47
N THR A 55 0.39 -13.19 -6.77
CA THR A 55 -0.53 -13.80 -7.74
C THR A 55 0.14 -14.10 -9.08
N PRO A 56 -0.26 -15.19 -9.77
CA PRO A 56 -0.01 -15.36 -11.19
C PRO A 56 -0.66 -14.25 -12.02
N GLU A 57 -0.10 -13.98 -13.21
CA GLU A 57 -0.54 -12.88 -14.10
C GLU A 57 -1.97 -13.09 -14.56
N GLU A 58 -2.28 -14.32 -14.96
CA GLU A 58 -3.58 -14.76 -15.47
C GLU A 58 -4.70 -14.68 -14.42
N LEU A 59 -4.34 -14.57 -13.13
CA LEU A 59 -5.28 -14.45 -12.03
C LEU A 59 -5.44 -13.01 -11.52
N ILE A 60 -4.62 -12.05 -11.97
CA ILE A 60 -4.65 -10.66 -11.49
C ILE A 60 -6.06 -10.07 -11.61
N GLU A 61 -6.71 -10.24 -12.76
CA GLU A 61 -8.06 -9.69 -13.01
C GLU A 61 -9.09 -10.20 -11.99
N GLY A 62 -9.09 -11.50 -11.72
CA GLY A 62 -10.02 -12.14 -10.79
C GLY A 62 -9.71 -11.77 -9.34
N VAL A 63 -8.42 -11.73 -8.97
CA VAL A 63 -7.97 -11.36 -7.62
C VAL A 63 -8.33 -9.91 -7.32
N ASN A 64 -8.02 -8.97 -8.22
CA ASN A 64 -8.38 -7.56 -8.06
C ASN A 64 -9.88 -7.39 -7.84
N ARG A 65 -10.71 -8.03 -8.68
CA ARG A 65 -12.16 -7.96 -8.56
C ARG A 65 -12.65 -8.51 -7.21
N SER A 66 -12.14 -9.66 -6.78
CA SER A 66 -12.48 -10.25 -5.48
C SER A 66 -12.10 -9.34 -4.33
N VAL A 67 -10.88 -8.79 -4.34
CA VAL A 67 -10.37 -7.89 -3.29
C VAL A 67 -11.20 -6.60 -3.22
N VAL A 68 -11.45 -5.94 -4.34
CA VAL A 68 -12.26 -4.71 -4.38
C VAL A 68 -13.70 -4.97 -3.93
N ASN A 69 -14.30 -6.11 -4.31
CA ASN A 69 -15.63 -6.48 -3.83
C ASN A 69 -15.67 -6.74 -2.32
N LEU A 70 -14.61 -7.33 -1.76
CA LEU A 70 -14.49 -7.51 -0.31
C LEU A 70 -14.38 -6.16 0.41
N LEU A 71 -13.54 -5.26 -0.10
CA LEU A 71 -13.39 -3.92 0.45
C LEU A 71 -14.73 -3.17 0.39
N ARG A 72 -15.39 -3.16 -0.78
CA ARG A 72 -16.73 -2.55 -0.95
C ARG A 72 -17.81 -3.13 -0.04
N LYS A 73 -17.72 -4.40 0.33
CA LYS A 73 -18.66 -5.04 1.25
C LYS A 73 -18.52 -4.51 2.68
N HIS A 74 -17.31 -4.11 3.11
CA HIS A 74 -17.03 -3.73 4.50
C HIS A 74 -16.72 -2.25 4.72
N ALA A 75 -16.41 -1.50 3.66
CA ALA A 75 -16.11 -0.08 3.75
C ALA A 75 -17.29 0.72 4.33
N LYS A 76 -16.95 1.71 5.16
CA LYS A 76 -17.90 2.70 5.70
C LYS A 76 -17.86 3.99 4.90
N GLY A 77 -16.69 4.33 4.37
CA GLY A 77 -16.49 5.34 3.34
C GLY A 77 -16.69 4.73 1.95
N PHE A 78 -17.15 5.56 1.01
CA PHE A 78 -17.32 5.15 -0.38
C PHE A 78 -16.66 6.12 -1.37
N LYS A 79 -15.91 7.11 -0.89
CA LYS A 79 -15.32 8.15 -1.73
C LYS A 79 -14.46 7.52 -2.82
N ASP A 80 -13.47 6.73 -2.42
CA ASP A 80 -12.56 6.05 -3.34
C ASP A 80 -13.24 5.01 -4.21
N LEU A 81 -14.13 4.23 -3.59
CA LEU A 81 -14.85 3.16 -4.27
C LEU A 81 -15.81 3.68 -5.35
N ASN A 82 -16.31 4.92 -5.18
CA ASN A 82 -17.14 5.63 -6.15
C ASN A 82 -16.32 6.40 -7.19
N GLY A 83 -15.00 6.53 -6.99
CA GLY A 83 -14.09 7.11 -7.97
C GLY A 83 -13.76 6.20 -9.15
N ILE A 84 -14.03 4.90 -8.99
CA ILE A 84 -13.83 3.88 -10.02
C ILE A 84 -14.83 4.08 -11.17
N SER A 85 -14.31 4.19 -12.39
CA SER A 85 -15.11 4.35 -13.62
C SER A 85 -14.81 3.24 -14.64
N ASP A 86 -15.79 2.93 -15.49
CA ASP A 86 -15.59 2.03 -16.64
C ASP A 86 -14.75 2.67 -17.76
N ASN A 87 -14.62 4.00 -17.74
CA ASN A 87 -13.86 4.79 -18.72
C ASN A 87 -12.89 5.76 -18.03
N PRO A 88 -11.74 6.07 -18.65
CA PRO A 88 -10.71 6.92 -18.04
C PRO A 88 -11.17 8.37 -17.83
N GLU A 89 -12.07 8.91 -18.66
CA GLU A 89 -12.54 10.30 -18.56
C GLU A 89 -13.46 10.53 -17.35
N GLY A 90 -14.20 9.51 -16.93
CA GLY A 90 -15.08 9.55 -15.76
C GLY A 90 -14.41 9.15 -14.45
N ALA A 91 -13.15 8.70 -14.50
CA ALA A 91 -12.41 8.26 -13.33
C ALA A 91 -12.03 9.46 -12.46
N LYS A 92 -12.23 9.32 -11.15
CA LYS A 92 -11.86 10.31 -10.12
C LYS A 92 -10.86 9.70 -9.15
N GLU A 93 -10.46 10.46 -8.14
CA GLU A 93 -9.78 9.91 -6.96
C GLU A 93 -10.48 8.62 -6.50
N GLY A 94 -9.71 7.55 -6.42
CA GLY A 94 -10.19 6.20 -6.24
C GLY A 94 -9.09 5.31 -5.69
N ILE A 95 -9.38 4.02 -5.56
CA ILE A 95 -8.47 3.07 -4.89
C ILE A 95 -7.02 3.16 -5.40
N SER A 96 -6.07 3.19 -4.47
CA SER A 96 -4.66 3.08 -4.79
C SER A 96 -4.34 1.69 -5.34
N TYR A 97 -3.67 1.61 -6.50
CA TYR A 97 -3.32 0.33 -7.14
C TYR A 97 -1.86 0.29 -7.56
N ALA A 98 -1.06 -0.60 -6.96
CA ALA A 98 0.33 -0.85 -7.32
C ALA A 98 0.52 -2.29 -7.78
N VAL A 99 1.32 -2.48 -8.84
CA VAL A 99 1.66 -3.81 -9.37
C VAL A 99 3.14 -3.86 -9.73
N ALA A 100 3.82 -4.90 -9.28
CA ALA A 100 5.24 -5.15 -9.53
C ALA A 100 5.44 -6.63 -9.85
N LYS A 101 6.36 -6.94 -10.77
CA LYS A 101 6.83 -8.29 -11.03
C LYS A 101 7.55 -8.81 -9.79
N ALA A 102 7.24 -10.04 -9.39
CA ALA A 102 7.89 -10.64 -8.24
C ALA A 102 9.39 -10.91 -8.51
N GLY A 103 10.25 -10.43 -7.61
CA GLY A 103 11.70 -10.68 -7.65
C GLY A 103 12.10 -12.08 -7.15
N SER A 104 11.27 -12.71 -6.30
CA SER A 104 11.50 -14.04 -5.75
C SER A 104 10.32 -15.00 -6.03
N PRO A 105 10.53 -16.33 -5.99
CA PRO A 105 9.44 -17.30 -6.11
C PRO A 105 8.48 -17.27 -4.91
N TYR A 106 8.83 -16.56 -3.83
CA TYR A 106 8.01 -16.38 -2.63
C TYR A 106 7.23 -15.07 -2.65
N GLY A 107 7.54 -14.19 -3.60
CA GLY A 107 6.92 -12.87 -3.68
C GLY A 107 7.38 -11.96 -2.55
N ASP A 108 8.68 -11.94 -2.26
CA ASP A 108 9.22 -11.08 -1.20
C ASP A 108 9.25 -9.61 -1.65
N SER A 109 8.65 -8.75 -0.85
CA SER A 109 8.53 -7.32 -1.17
C SER A 109 8.43 -6.43 0.07
N ILE A 110 8.82 -5.17 -0.07
CA ILE A 110 8.46 -4.09 0.85
C ILE A 110 7.21 -3.41 0.30
N VAL A 111 6.24 -3.16 1.17
CA VAL A 111 5.06 -2.36 0.87
C VAL A 111 5.09 -1.11 1.74
N VAL A 112 5.14 0.04 1.10
CA VAL A 112 5.06 1.36 1.73
C VAL A 112 3.70 1.94 1.40
N SER A 113 2.97 2.35 2.42
CA SER A 113 1.67 2.98 2.28
C SER A 113 1.72 4.33 2.97
N PHE A 114 1.12 5.31 2.32
CA PHE A 114 0.99 6.66 2.79
C PHE A 114 -0.48 7.01 2.96
N ASP A 115 -0.71 7.96 3.84
CA ASP A 115 -1.97 8.67 4.05
C ASP A 115 -1.58 10.10 4.45
N THR A 116 -2.49 11.07 4.36
CA THR A 116 -2.18 12.46 4.60
C THR A 116 -3.35 13.24 5.19
N TYR A 117 -3.02 14.20 6.05
CA TYR A 117 -3.96 15.22 6.49
C TYR A 117 -3.41 16.61 6.14
N GLY A 118 -3.89 17.19 5.03
CA GLY A 118 -3.46 18.51 4.53
C GLY A 118 -2.08 18.54 3.84
N GLY A 119 -1.50 17.38 3.54
CA GLY A 119 -0.21 17.17 2.88
C GLY A 119 -0.32 16.63 1.45
N GLU A 120 -1.46 16.82 0.78
CA GLU A 120 -1.76 16.31 -0.56
C GLU A 120 -0.74 16.83 -1.61
N ASN A 121 -0.11 17.97 -1.33
CA ASN A 121 0.93 18.57 -2.18
C ASN A 121 2.29 17.86 -2.10
N ILE A 122 2.55 17.04 -1.08
CA ILE A 122 3.86 16.41 -0.83
C ILE A 122 3.80 14.88 -0.75
N VAL A 123 2.63 14.28 -0.47
CA VAL A 123 2.52 12.82 -0.31
C VAL A 123 2.95 12.04 -1.57
N ASN A 124 2.59 12.55 -2.74
CA ASN A 124 2.99 11.96 -4.02
C ASN A 124 4.49 12.09 -4.28
N GLU A 125 5.12 13.18 -3.85
CA GLU A 125 6.59 13.34 -3.92
C GLU A 125 7.29 12.29 -3.06
N MET A 126 6.79 12.04 -1.84
CA MET A 126 7.35 11.01 -0.96
C MET A 126 7.19 9.61 -1.56
N ALA A 127 6.03 9.29 -2.15
CA ALA A 127 5.82 8.01 -2.82
C ALA A 127 6.74 7.82 -4.03
N LEU A 128 6.86 8.84 -4.89
CA LEU A 128 7.78 8.83 -6.04
C LEU A 128 9.24 8.70 -5.59
N PHE A 129 9.62 9.31 -4.47
CA PHE A 129 10.96 9.15 -3.89
C PHE A 129 11.24 7.69 -3.46
N VAL A 130 10.26 6.99 -2.91
CA VAL A 130 10.39 5.55 -2.61
C VAL A 130 10.55 4.74 -3.88
N GLU A 131 9.80 5.07 -4.93
CA GLU A 131 9.93 4.43 -6.24
C GLU A 131 11.35 4.61 -6.81
N ASP A 132 11.88 5.83 -6.79
CA ASP A 132 13.22 6.17 -7.25
C ASP A 132 14.30 5.33 -6.55
N ILE A 133 14.16 5.09 -5.24
CA ILE A 133 15.06 4.20 -4.50
C ILE A 133 15.02 2.78 -5.08
N GLY A 134 13.83 2.21 -5.26
CA GLY A 134 13.68 0.86 -5.79
C GLY A 134 14.31 0.71 -7.18
N ILE A 135 13.97 1.63 -8.09
CA ILE A 135 14.50 1.66 -9.47
C ILE A 135 16.02 1.82 -9.47
N LYS A 136 16.56 2.75 -8.66
CA LYS A 136 18.01 3.03 -8.60
C LYS A 136 18.83 1.82 -8.21
N TYR A 137 18.29 0.93 -7.37
CA TYR A 137 18.98 -0.29 -6.96
C TYR A 137 18.62 -1.52 -7.82
N GLY A 138 17.90 -1.33 -8.93
CA GLY A 138 17.62 -2.36 -9.92
C GLY A 138 16.48 -3.31 -9.54
N TYR A 139 15.61 -2.91 -8.63
CA TYR A 139 14.43 -3.68 -8.23
C TYR A 139 13.25 -3.35 -9.14
N ASP A 140 12.30 -4.27 -9.22
CA ASP A 140 11.01 -4.00 -9.85
C ASP A 140 10.09 -3.30 -8.84
N VAL A 141 9.41 -2.24 -9.31
CA VAL A 141 8.63 -1.34 -8.48
C VAL A 141 7.25 -1.13 -9.07
N GLY A 142 6.24 -1.13 -8.20
CA GLY A 142 4.90 -0.69 -8.53
C GLY A 142 4.51 0.46 -7.61
N ILE A 143 3.93 1.53 -8.16
CA ILE A 143 3.43 2.69 -7.42
C ILE A 143 2.00 2.99 -7.84
N SER A 144 1.13 3.49 -6.96
CA SER A 144 -0.23 3.90 -7.32
C SER A 144 -0.30 5.25 -8.02
N VAL A 145 0.58 6.20 -7.68
CA VAL A 145 0.73 7.51 -8.32
C VAL A 145 0.85 7.37 -9.84
N SER A 146 0.10 8.19 -10.58
CA SER A 146 0.09 8.17 -12.04
C SER A 146 -0.29 9.53 -12.61
N GLU A 147 0.36 9.95 -13.69
CA GLU A 147 -0.01 11.18 -14.42
C GLU A 147 -1.32 11.04 -15.22
N ASN A 148 -1.71 9.79 -15.51
CA ASN A 148 -2.90 9.45 -16.30
C ASN A 148 -3.86 8.57 -15.49
N PRO A 149 -5.17 8.55 -15.81
CA PRO A 149 -6.10 7.59 -15.24
C PRO A 149 -5.56 6.16 -15.35
N LYS A 150 -5.55 5.44 -14.22
CA LYS A 150 -4.92 4.15 -14.10
C LYS A 150 -5.93 3.03 -14.27
N LYS A 151 -5.66 2.11 -15.20
CA LYS A 151 -6.48 0.92 -15.38
C LYS A 151 -6.15 -0.12 -14.30
N ILE A 152 -7.18 -0.60 -13.62
CA ILE A 152 -7.11 -1.72 -12.69
C ILE A 152 -7.79 -2.92 -13.36
N PRO A 153 -7.02 -3.95 -13.77
CA PRO A 153 -7.57 -5.12 -14.45
C PRO A 153 -8.72 -5.74 -13.66
N GLY A 154 -9.88 -5.87 -14.30
CA GLY A 154 -11.06 -6.54 -13.73
C GLY A 154 -11.93 -5.67 -12.84
N VAL A 155 -11.58 -4.40 -12.67
CA VAL A 155 -12.23 -3.45 -11.78
C VAL A 155 -12.70 -2.20 -12.53
N GLY A 156 -11.81 -1.51 -13.25
CA GLY A 156 -12.13 -0.24 -13.93
C GLY A 156 -10.91 0.68 -14.02
N TYR A 157 -11.15 1.99 -14.01
CA TYR A 157 -10.14 3.04 -13.98
C TYR A 157 -10.26 3.87 -12.72
N THR A 158 -9.12 4.25 -12.15
CA THR A 158 -9.01 5.30 -11.13
C THR A 158 -8.35 6.54 -11.73
N GLY A 159 -8.64 7.70 -11.16
CA GLY A 159 -8.11 8.99 -11.61
C GLY A 159 -6.62 9.14 -11.32
N LYS A 160 -6.08 10.30 -11.68
CA LYS A 160 -4.69 10.70 -11.39
C LYS A 160 -4.47 11.17 -9.94
N GLU A 161 -5.56 11.53 -9.28
CA GLU A 161 -5.56 12.09 -7.92
C GLU A 161 -5.50 10.92 -6.93
N THR A 162 -4.55 10.99 -6.00
CA THR A 162 -4.37 10.07 -4.87
C THR A 162 -3.71 10.87 -3.74
N ASP A 163 -4.26 10.72 -2.55
CA ASP A 163 -3.79 11.23 -1.26
C ASP A 163 -3.26 10.10 -0.37
N ASP A 164 -3.50 8.84 -0.77
CA ASP A 164 -3.21 7.58 -0.08
C ASP A 164 -2.19 6.65 -0.82
N PRO A 165 -1.08 7.16 -1.40
CA PRO A 165 -0.32 6.36 -2.35
C PRO A 165 0.31 5.10 -1.74
N VAL A 166 0.44 4.07 -2.57
CA VAL A 166 1.03 2.77 -2.21
C VAL A 166 2.20 2.48 -3.15
N VAL A 167 3.32 2.05 -2.57
CA VAL A 167 4.53 1.64 -3.29
C VAL A 167 4.92 0.23 -2.90
N VAL A 168 5.25 -0.59 -3.89
CA VAL A 168 5.71 -1.98 -3.74
C VAL A 168 7.08 -2.09 -4.38
N ILE A 169 8.06 -2.57 -3.63
CA ILE A 169 9.40 -2.88 -4.14
C ILE A 169 9.66 -4.37 -3.94
N THR A 170 9.90 -5.11 -5.02
CA THR A 170 10.17 -6.55 -4.95
C THR A 170 11.67 -6.83 -4.96
N PHE A 171 12.09 -7.88 -4.26
CA PHE A 171 13.50 -8.26 -4.18
C PHE A 171 13.66 -9.78 -4.18
N GLU A 172 14.86 -10.25 -4.52
CA GLU A 172 15.17 -11.68 -4.61
C GLU A 172 15.76 -12.22 -3.31
N ASP A 173 16.72 -11.51 -2.71
CA ASP A 173 17.41 -11.93 -1.49
C ASP A 173 16.86 -11.20 -0.26
N LEU A 174 16.48 -11.97 0.77
CA LEU A 174 16.01 -11.43 2.05
C LEU A 174 17.07 -10.54 2.74
N GLN A 175 18.36 -10.70 2.42
CA GLN A 175 19.42 -9.82 2.92
C GLN A 175 19.29 -8.38 2.42
N ASP A 176 18.54 -8.13 1.35
CA ASP A 176 18.27 -6.78 0.85
C ASP A 176 17.25 -6.03 1.71
N LEU A 177 16.35 -6.73 2.40
CA LEU A 177 15.27 -6.12 3.18
C LEU A 177 15.79 -5.10 4.21
N PRO A 178 16.77 -5.39 5.09
CA PRO A 178 17.27 -4.40 6.05
C PRO A 178 17.98 -3.21 5.41
N LYS A 179 18.57 -3.38 4.22
CA LYS A 179 19.23 -2.32 3.47
C LYS A 179 18.18 -1.40 2.84
N LEU A 180 17.24 -1.97 2.09
CA LEU A 180 16.15 -1.26 1.43
C LEU A 180 15.29 -0.50 2.43
N ALA A 181 14.79 -1.16 3.47
CA ALA A 181 13.99 -0.50 4.51
C ALA A 181 14.74 0.65 5.18
N GLY A 182 16.05 0.50 5.40
CA GLY A 182 16.90 1.54 5.95
C GLY A 182 17.11 2.73 5.00
N LEU A 183 17.27 2.47 3.70
CA LEU A 183 17.39 3.52 2.67
C LEU A 183 16.09 4.30 2.50
N ILE A 184 14.97 3.60 2.40
CA ILE A 184 13.64 4.20 2.27
C ILE A 184 13.36 5.07 3.48
N PHE A 185 13.42 4.51 4.69
CA PHE A 185 13.14 5.28 5.90
C PHE A 185 14.15 6.42 6.10
N GLY A 186 15.44 6.16 5.94
CA GLY A 186 16.48 7.17 6.11
C GLY A 186 16.36 8.34 5.12
N GLY A 187 15.97 8.06 3.88
CA GLY A 187 15.68 9.09 2.88
C GLY A 187 14.38 9.84 3.20
N LEU A 188 13.32 9.12 3.56
CA LEU A 188 12.04 9.73 3.93
C LEU A 188 12.15 10.67 5.14
N LEU A 189 13.11 10.46 6.05
CA LEU A 189 13.38 11.39 7.16
C LEU A 189 13.83 12.80 6.70
N SER A 190 14.20 13.02 5.44
CA SER A 190 14.49 14.37 4.95
C SER A 190 13.24 15.23 4.74
N PHE A 191 12.05 14.63 4.80
CA PHE A 191 10.78 15.34 4.68
C PHE A 191 10.26 15.73 6.07
N GLU A 192 10.14 17.03 6.33
CA GLU A 192 9.83 17.57 7.68
C GLU A 192 8.48 17.08 8.25
N ASN A 193 7.52 16.79 7.38
CA ASN A 193 6.12 16.50 7.75
C ASN A 193 5.79 15.00 7.73
N LEU A 194 6.78 14.12 7.69
CA LEU A 194 6.58 12.67 7.66
C LEU A 194 6.49 12.06 9.07
N TYR A 195 5.50 11.20 9.27
CA TYR A 195 5.32 10.40 10.46
C TYR A 195 5.32 8.91 10.11
N LEU A 196 6.46 8.24 10.30
CA LEU A 196 6.48 6.76 10.27
C LEU A 196 5.81 6.24 11.54
N VAL A 197 4.73 5.47 11.40
CA VAL A 197 3.95 4.91 12.50
C VAL A 197 3.87 3.39 12.44
N ARG A 198 3.36 2.79 13.52
CA ARG A 198 3.05 1.36 13.55
C ARG A 198 1.77 1.12 12.74
N SER A 199 1.70 0.01 12.01
CA SER A 199 0.48 -0.34 11.27
C SER A 199 -0.72 -0.42 12.22
N GLY A 200 -1.77 0.34 11.93
CA GLY A 200 -3.01 0.38 12.71
C GLY A 200 -2.92 1.10 14.06
N SER A 201 -1.87 1.89 14.30
CA SER A 201 -1.86 2.81 15.44
C SER A 201 -2.71 4.05 15.18
N PRO A 202 -3.27 4.68 16.22
CA PRO A 202 -3.99 5.96 16.07
C PRO A 202 -3.15 7.04 15.38
N VAL A 203 -3.83 7.92 14.65
CA VAL A 203 -3.22 9.06 13.96
C VAL A 203 -2.96 10.19 14.95
N GLU A 204 -1.70 10.36 15.37
CA GLU A 204 -1.26 11.44 16.25
C GLU A 204 -0.22 12.33 15.53
N ILE A 205 -0.67 13.08 14.52
CA ILE A 205 0.18 13.96 13.70
C ILE A 205 -0.17 15.43 13.86
N LEU A 206 0.73 16.32 13.42
CA LEU A 206 0.45 17.76 13.27
C LEU A 206 0.22 18.08 11.79
N PRO A 207 -0.99 18.52 11.40
CA PRO A 207 -1.23 18.98 10.03
C PRO A 207 -0.49 20.28 9.67
N PRO A 208 -0.04 20.45 8.42
CA PRO A 208 -0.09 19.47 7.32
C PRO A 208 0.93 18.33 7.53
N GLY A 209 0.50 17.08 7.42
CA GLY A 209 1.33 15.92 7.75
C GLY A 209 1.02 14.68 6.90
N VAL A 210 2.06 13.88 6.64
CA VAL A 210 1.99 12.61 5.91
C VAL A 210 2.28 11.46 6.86
N ILE A 211 1.40 10.50 6.92
CA ILE A 211 1.53 9.26 7.67
C ILE A 211 2.15 8.22 6.75
N CYS A 212 3.05 7.42 7.29
CA CYS A 212 3.67 6.33 6.54
C CYS A 212 3.69 5.07 7.38
N THR A 213 3.31 3.95 6.78
CA THR A 213 3.60 2.62 7.30
C THR A 213 4.42 1.83 6.31
N MET A 214 5.24 0.93 6.83
CA MET A 214 6.13 0.11 6.03
C MET A 214 6.08 -1.33 6.52
N SER A 215 5.79 -2.24 5.61
CA SER A 215 5.73 -3.67 5.91
C SER A 215 6.61 -4.46 4.96
N ALA A 216 7.07 -5.63 5.41
CA ALA A 216 7.58 -6.66 4.53
C ALA A 216 6.49 -7.70 4.30
N PHE A 217 6.19 -7.97 3.03
CA PHE A 217 5.34 -9.09 2.62
C PHE A 217 6.27 -10.22 2.19
N LEU A 218 6.33 -11.28 3.00
CA LEU A 218 7.28 -12.39 2.85
C LEU A 218 6.52 -13.71 2.79
N ASN A 219 6.41 -14.27 1.58
CA ASN A 219 5.76 -15.56 1.37
C ASN A 219 4.29 -15.63 1.87
N GLY A 220 3.57 -14.51 1.83
CA GLY A 220 2.20 -14.37 2.36
C GLY A 220 2.11 -13.94 3.83
N ASN A 221 3.24 -13.82 4.54
CA ASN A 221 3.28 -13.25 5.89
C ASN A 221 3.56 -11.75 5.81
N VAL A 222 3.02 -10.99 6.75
CA VAL A 222 3.25 -9.55 6.85
C VAL A 222 4.03 -9.27 8.13
N ILE A 223 5.10 -8.50 8.00
CA ILE A 223 5.91 -8.02 9.12
C ILE A 223 5.88 -6.49 9.09
N ASP A 224 5.26 -5.88 10.09
CA ASP A 224 5.40 -4.44 10.32
C ASP A 224 6.87 -4.10 10.63
N LEU A 225 7.47 -3.23 9.81
CA LEU A 225 8.89 -2.86 9.92
C LEU A 225 9.13 -1.75 10.94
N TYR A 226 8.10 -1.01 11.38
CA TYR A 226 8.23 0.08 12.35
C TYR A 226 9.02 -0.32 13.61
N PRO A 227 8.68 -1.43 14.31
CA PRO A 227 9.41 -1.80 15.53
C PRO A 227 10.89 -2.13 15.28
N GLY A 228 11.19 -2.74 14.12
CA GLY A 228 12.54 -3.07 13.71
C GLY A 228 13.38 -1.83 13.38
N ILE A 229 12.79 -0.91 12.61
CA ILE A 229 13.40 0.38 12.24
C ILE A 229 13.68 1.20 13.50
N VAL A 230 12.69 1.42 14.36
CA VAL A 230 12.85 2.20 15.61
C VAL A 230 13.95 1.61 16.50
N LYS A 231 14.00 0.28 16.65
CA LYS A 231 15.06 -0.40 17.42
C LYS A 231 16.44 -0.16 16.82
N ARG A 232 16.57 -0.08 15.49
CA ARG A 232 17.83 0.18 14.81
C ARG A 232 18.27 1.64 14.98
N VAL A 233 17.35 2.59 14.85
CA VAL A 233 17.63 4.04 15.03
C VAL A 233 18.06 4.33 16.46
N LYS A 234 17.34 3.82 17.46
CA LYS A 234 17.66 3.98 18.89
C LYS A 234 19.01 3.38 19.31
N ARG A 235 19.62 2.51 18.49
CA ARG A 235 20.97 1.98 18.75
C ARG A 235 22.08 2.90 18.25
N ILE A 236 21.75 3.83 17.35
CA ILE A 236 22.70 4.72 16.67
C ILE A 236 22.70 6.12 17.34
N LEU A 237 21.58 6.49 17.97
CA LEU A 237 21.46 7.64 18.87
C LEU A 237 21.94 7.29 20.28
#